data_AF-A0AAD1F0C7-F1
#
_entry.id   AF-A0AAD1F0C7-F1
#
_cell.length_a   1.000
_cell.length_b   1.000
_cell.length_c   1.000
_cell.angle_alpha   90.00
_cell.angle_beta   90.00
_cell.angle_gamma   90.00
#
_symmetry.space_group_name_H-M   'P 1'
#
loop_
_entity.id
_entity.type
_entity.pdbx_description
1 polymer ?
#
loop_
_entity_poly.entity_id
_entity_poly.type
_entity_poly.pdbx_seq_one_letter_code
_entity_poly.pdbx_strand_id
1 'polypeptide(L)'
;MRFLLMALLTSLLLACDSSIDEHADTTPGPTSATDLVEIPAAQWQQRADERFTTAATEWQQALAQFERIPDQQHLAALRQALSHWYQRFTSQYLLLASRACHQDGRARHQVNLTQLDSWPLYPGYLDVLPQWPESGLISDPSLELTRQSLRRQHGATDPAEASLGFAAMAVVLNGTAEAPKALDSFIGQKGAPARRRQYLKLAGEQLVADHQQLSLNRPLNQLALQCGLTGVLAHWQPLSNSTDEQESGLLIPELSAALNSTNLLAGVQTMDPDTLARWDQINPGIADAIKHSEEKGWAPIQAWLSTVSFTRPLPDTSKSRSS
;
A
#
# COMPACT_ATOMS: atom_id res chain seq x y z
N MET A 1 -45.15 -34.71 -45.77
CA MET A 1 -44.66 -35.86 -46.57
C MET A 1 -43.15 -35.81 -46.49
N ARG A 2 -42.44 -36.50 -45.58
CA ARG A 2 -42.25 -37.94 -45.37
C ARG A 2 -41.43 -38.59 -46.51
N PHE A 3 -40.26 -39.14 -46.11
CA PHE A 3 -39.34 -40.08 -46.79
C PHE A 3 -38.26 -39.50 -47.72
N LEU A 4 -37.02 -40.02 -47.85
CA LEU A 4 -36.05 -40.82 -47.05
C LEU A 4 -34.84 -41.12 -47.98
N LEU A 5 -33.70 -41.57 -47.41
CA LEU A 5 -32.54 -42.29 -48.00
C LEU A 5 -31.40 -41.44 -48.61
N MET A 6 -30.23 -41.33 -47.96
CA MET A 6 -29.08 -42.28 -47.84
C MET A 6 -28.35 -42.57 -49.16
N ALA A 7 -27.05 -42.25 -49.23
CA ALA A 7 -25.95 -43.25 -49.29
C ALA A 7 -24.54 -42.63 -49.49
N LEU A 8 -23.59 -43.19 -48.72
CA LEU A 8 -22.14 -43.44 -48.88
C LEU A 8 -21.26 -42.55 -49.81
N LEU A 9 -20.13 -41.96 -49.39
CA LEU A 9 -18.85 -42.49 -48.82
C LEU A 9 -17.87 -43.03 -49.88
N THR A 10 -16.81 -42.26 -50.19
CA THR A 10 -15.42 -42.72 -50.49
C THR A 10 -14.44 -41.55 -50.63
N SER A 11 -13.59 -41.38 -49.61
CA SER A 11 -12.12 -41.43 -49.62
C SER A 11 -11.28 -40.76 -50.74
N LEU A 12 -10.38 -39.87 -50.26
CA LEU A 12 -8.92 -39.81 -50.53
C LEU A 12 -8.43 -39.38 -51.94
N LEU A 13 -7.80 -38.19 -52.03
CA LEU A 13 -6.33 -38.01 -52.21
C LEU A 13 -5.94 -36.57 -52.55
N LEU A 14 -4.66 -36.26 -52.23
CA LEU A 14 -3.81 -35.09 -52.58
C LEU A 14 -3.89 -33.93 -51.59
N ALA A 15 -2.97 -33.76 -50.63
CA ALA A 15 -1.50 -33.68 -50.70
C ALA A 15 -1.00 -32.47 -51.53
N CYS A 16 -0.80 -31.34 -50.85
CA CYS A 16 0.21 -30.31 -51.11
C CYS A 16 0.70 -29.91 -49.71
N ASP A 17 1.79 -30.46 -49.21
CA ASP A 17 3.18 -30.04 -49.47
C ASP A 17 3.38 -28.53 -49.19
N SER A 18 3.77 -28.25 -47.95
CA SER A 18 4.42 -27.02 -47.55
C SER A 18 5.64 -27.41 -46.72
N SER A 19 6.81 -27.16 -47.30
CA SER A 19 8.13 -27.36 -46.74
C SER A 19 8.22 -26.82 -45.31
N ILE A 20 8.72 -27.65 -44.40
CA ILE A 20 9.13 -27.26 -43.05
C ILE A 20 10.47 -26.53 -43.21
N ASP A 21 10.46 -25.21 -43.05
CA ASP A 21 11.68 -24.48 -42.69
C ASP A 21 11.86 -24.57 -41.17
N GLU A 22 12.84 -25.38 -40.81
CA GLU A 22 13.33 -25.61 -39.45
C GLU A 22 14.22 -24.41 -39.06
N HIS A 23 13.59 -23.30 -38.68
CA HIS A 23 14.22 -22.28 -37.86
C HIS A 23 13.57 -22.30 -36.49
N ALA A 24 14.26 -22.99 -35.58
CA ALA A 24 14.02 -22.92 -34.15
C ALA A 24 14.26 -21.49 -33.67
N ASP A 25 13.24 -20.64 -33.80
CA ASP A 25 13.11 -19.43 -33.00
C ASP A 25 12.76 -19.88 -31.58
N THR A 26 13.78 -20.12 -30.75
CA THR A 26 13.65 -20.12 -29.30
C THR A 26 13.36 -18.69 -28.84
N THR A 27 12.14 -18.23 -29.10
CA THR A 27 11.56 -17.11 -28.36
C THR A 27 11.10 -17.70 -27.03
N PRO A 28 11.58 -17.23 -25.86
CA PRO A 28 11.06 -17.69 -24.59
C PRO A 28 9.56 -17.38 -24.55
N GLY A 29 8.73 -18.43 -24.49
CA GLY A 29 7.31 -18.26 -24.22
C GLY A 29 7.10 -17.57 -22.87
N PRO A 30 5.99 -16.85 -22.67
CA PRO A 30 5.68 -16.25 -21.38
C PRO A 30 5.68 -17.35 -20.31
N THR A 31 6.52 -17.20 -19.30
CA THR A 31 6.63 -18.11 -18.15
C THR A 31 5.22 -18.36 -17.60
N SER A 32 4.79 -19.62 -17.65
CA SER A 32 3.49 -20.02 -17.11
C SER A 32 3.50 -19.88 -15.59
N ALA A 33 2.36 -19.59 -14.98
CA ALA A 33 2.22 -19.42 -13.52
C ALA A 33 2.66 -20.66 -12.69
N THR A 34 2.91 -21.78 -13.35
CA THR A 34 3.37 -23.06 -12.80
C THR A 34 4.86 -23.12 -12.46
N ASP A 35 5.67 -22.12 -12.86
CA ASP A 35 7.14 -22.13 -12.67
C ASP A 35 7.65 -21.18 -11.55
N LEU A 36 6.75 -20.59 -10.76
CA LEU A 36 7.16 -19.69 -9.67
C LEU A 36 7.65 -20.51 -8.46
N VAL A 37 8.84 -20.16 -7.95
CA VAL A 37 9.45 -20.85 -6.82
C VAL A 37 8.91 -20.23 -5.54
N GLU A 38 8.29 -21.06 -4.70
CA GLU A 38 7.82 -20.62 -3.40
C GLU A 38 8.99 -20.24 -2.48
N ILE A 39 8.80 -19.14 -1.77
CA ILE A 39 9.70 -18.62 -0.75
C ILE A 39 8.97 -18.76 0.60
N PRO A 40 9.50 -19.56 1.54
CA PRO A 40 8.90 -19.73 2.86
C PRO A 40 8.84 -18.40 3.60
N ALA A 41 7.64 -17.93 3.92
CA ALA A 41 7.41 -16.66 4.62
C ALA A 41 6.30 -16.75 5.67
N ALA A 42 5.78 -17.95 5.97
CA ALA A 42 4.58 -18.12 6.81
C ALA A 42 4.74 -17.52 8.22
N GLN A 43 5.87 -17.75 8.89
CA GLN A 43 6.14 -17.19 10.21
C GLN A 43 6.38 -15.67 10.18
N TRP A 44 6.99 -15.16 9.11
CA TRP A 44 7.15 -13.71 8.92
C TRP A 44 5.78 -13.04 8.76
N GLN A 45 4.94 -13.63 7.91
CA GLN A 45 3.57 -13.21 7.65
C GLN A 45 2.70 -13.19 8.90
N GLN A 46 2.67 -14.29 9.65
CA GLN A 46 1.89 -14.39 10.87
C GLN A 46 2.32 -13.35 11.92
N ARG A 47 3.63 -13.22 12.18
CA ARG A 47 4.15 -12.26 13.17
C ARG A 47 3.82 -10.81 12.78
N ALA A 48 3.87 -10.49 11.50
CA ALA A 48 3.50 -9.17 10.98
C ALA A 48 2.01 -8.87 11.23
N ASP A 49 1.13 -9.80 10.88
CA ASP A 49 -0.32 -9.66 11.06
C ASP A 49 -0.71 -9.53 12.54
N GLU A 50 -0.10 -10.31 13.43
CA GLU A 50 -0.30 -10.25 14.89
C GLU A 50 0.14 -8.90 15.47
N ARG A 51 1.33 -8.41 15.08
CA ARG A 51 1.86 -7.12 15.54
C ARG A 51 0.99 -5.94 15.09
N PHE A 52 0.54 -5.95 13.84
CA PHE A 52 -0.36 -4.92 13.33
C PHE A 52 -1.70 -4.94 14.08
N THR A 53 -2.30 -6.12 14.25
CA THR A 53 -3.59 -6.28 14.93
C THR A 53 -3.52 -5.85 16.40
N THR A 54 -2.41 -6.16 17.08
CA THR A 54 -2.17 -5.73 18.46
C THR A 54 -2.13 -4.21 18.55
N ALA A 55 -1.32 -3.53 17.71
CA ALA A 55 -1.23 -2.08 17.73
C ALA A 55 -2.53 -1.38 17.29
N ALA A 56 -3.30 -1.97 16.37
CA ALA A 56 -4.63 -1.49 16.02
C ALA A 56 -5.58 -1.53 17.23
N THR A 57 -5.52 -2.61 18.02
CA THR A 57 -6.31 -2.76 19.25
C THR A 57 -5.93 -1.71 20.29
N GLU A 58 -4.63 -1.45 20.48
CA GLU A 58 -4.14 -0.38 21.36
C GLU A 58 -4.67 1.00 20.94
N TRP A 59 -4.64 1.30 19.63
CA TRP A 59 -5.19 2.55 19.10
C TRP A 59 -6.71 2.68 19.32
N GLN A 60 -7.48 1.62 19.08
CA GLN A 60 -8.93 1.60 19.33
C GLN A 60 -9.25 1.82 20.83
N GLN A 61 -8.47 1.21 21.71
CA GLN A 61 -8.60 1.40 23.15
C GLN A 61 -8.26 2.84 23.56
N ALA A 62 -7.17 3.41 23.03
CA ALA A 62 -6.78 4.79 23.31
C ALA A 62 -7.86 5.78 22.84
N LEU A 63 -8.46 5.56 21.66
CA LEU A 63 -9.57 6.37 21.17
C LEU A 63 -10.79 6.27 22.09
N ALA A 64 -11.17 5.05 22.49
CA ALA A 64 -12.30 4.84 23.39
C ALA A 64 -12.08 5.48 24.78
N GLN A 65 -10.85 5.48 25.30
CA GLN A 65 -10.55 6.18 26.56
C GLN A 65 -10.62 7.70 26.40
N PHE A 66 -10.06 8.25 25.32
CA PHE A 66 -10.16 9.67 25.02
C PHE A 66 -11.61 10.14 24.85
N GLU A 67 -12.49 9.34 24.23
CA GLU A 67 -13.91 9.65 24.11
C GLU A 67 -14.63 9.71 25.46
N ARG A 68 -14.20 8.92 26.45
CA ARG A 68 -14.75 8.94 27.81
C ARG A 68 -14.18 10.09 28.64
N ILE A 69 -12.89 10.37 28.50
CA ILE A 69 -12.14 11.34 29.28
C ILE A 69 -11.32 12.21 28.31
N PRO A 70 -11.92 13.26 27.73
CA PRO A 70 -11.24 14.10 26.74
C PRO A 70 -10.34 15.12 27.43
N ASP A 71 -9.15 14.67 27.85
CA ASP A 71 -8.10 15.50 28.44
C ASP A 71 -6.78 15.41 27.65
N GLN A 72 -5.79 16.20 28.07
CA GLN A 72 -4.47 16.24 27.41
C GLN A 72 -3.72 14.91 27.51
N GLN A 73 -3.86 14.18 28.61
CA GLN A 73 -3.18 12.91 28.82
C GLN A 73 -3.71 11.85 27.84
N HIS A 74 -5.02 11.74 27.69
CA HIS A 74 -5.64 10.78 26.80
C HIS A 74 -5.48 11.17 25.32
N LEU A 75 -5.43 12.47 24.99
CA LEU A 75 -5.07 12.92 23.65
C LEU A 75 -3.62 12.55 23.29
N ALA A 76 -2.69 12.73 24.23
CA ALA A 76 -1.30 12.31 24.05
C ALA A 76 -1.19 10.78 23.87
N ALA A 77 -1.93 10.00 24.67
CA ALA A 77 -1.98 8.54 24.53
C ALA A 77 -2.55 8.11 23.16
N LEU A 78 -3.59 8.77 22.66
CA LEU A 78 -4.16 8.52 21.33
C LEU A 78 -3.14 8.78 20.21
N ARG A 79 -2.37 9.87 20.31
CA ARG A 79 -1.28 10.17 19.36
C ARG A 79 -0.18 9.14 19.39
N GLN A 80 0.26 8.76 20.59
CA GLN A 80 1.27 7.73 20.76
C GLN A 80 0.83 6.40 20.18
N ALA A 81 -0.44 6.00 20.40
CA ALA A 81 -0.98 4.77 19.84
C ALA A 81 -1.05 4.80 18.31
N LEU A 82 -1.41 5.94 17.70
CA LEU A 82 -1.36 6.10 16.24
C LEU A 82 0.07 5.96 15.71
N SER A 83 1.03 6.62 16.34
CA SER A 83 2.45 6.54 15.98
C SER A 83 2.97 5.10 16.07
N HIS A 84 2.67 4.39 17.16
CA HIS A 84 3.07 3.00 17.33
C HIS A 84 2.43 2.09 16.28
N TRP A 85 1.15 2.26 15.98
CA TRP A 85 0.47 1.48 14.94
C TRP A 85 1.06 1.74 13.55
N TYR A 86 1.33 3.00 13.22
CA TYR A 86 1.93 3.36 11.95
C TYR A 86 3.39 2.89 11.83
N GLN A 87 4.14 2.85 12.94
CA GLN A 87 5.45 2.21 13.00
C GLN A 87 5.37 0.71 12.66
N ARG A 88 4.36 -0.01 13.17
CA ARG A 88 4.14 -1.41 12.78
C ARG A 88 3.85 -1.56 11.29
N PHE A 89 3.04 -0.67 10.71
CA PHE A 89 2.77 -0.66 9.28
C PHE A 89 4.02 -0.40 8.43
N THR A 90 4.76 0.68 8.72
CA THR A 90 5.94 1.08 7.93
C THR A 90 7.08 0.06 8.01
N SER A 91 7.32 -0.54 9.18
CA SER A 91 8.35 -1.57 9.35
C SER A 91 8.07 -2.89 8.62
N GLN A 92 6.82 -3.13 8.20
CA GLN A 92 6.44 -4.33 7.44
C GLN A 92 6.01 -4.02 6.00
N TYR A 93 6.29 -2.81 5.52
CA TYR A 93 5.80 -2.35 4.21
C TYR A 93 6.28 -3.25 3.06
N LEU A 94 7.53 -3.74 3.09
CA LEU A 94 8.03 -4.72 2.10
C LEU A 94 7.11 -5.93 1.99
N LEU A 95 6.69 -6.49 3.12
CA LEU A 95 5.83 -7.66 3.14
C LEU A 95 4.43 -7.34 2.56
N LEU A 96 3.86 -6.21 2.96
CA LEU A 96 2.54 -5.76 2.47
C LEU A 96 2.57 -5.47 0.97
N ALA A 97 3.60 -4.78 0.48
CA ALA A 97 3.84 -4.54 -0.93
C ALA A 97 4.01 -5.85 -1.71
N SER A 98 4.74 -6.82 -1.15
CA SER A 98 4.92 -8.14 -1.77
C SER A 98 3.59 -8.90 -1.88
N ARG A 99 2.76 -8.88 -0.82
CA ARG A 99 1.41 -9.47 -0.83
C ARG A 99 0.50 -8.80 -1.86
N ALA A 100 0.56 -7.48 -2.00
CA ALA A 100 -0.20 -6.74 -3.00
C ALA A 100 0.22 -7.10 -4.44
N CYS A 101 1.50 -7.40 -4.65
CA CYS A 101 2.06 -7.80 -5.94
C CYS A 101 1.73 -9.25 -6.37
N HIS A 102 1.42 -10.12 -5.41
CA HIS A 102 1.23 -11.57 -5.64
C HIS A 102 -0.06 -11.92 -6.41
N GLN A 103 -1.00 -10.99 -6.63
CA GLN A 103 -2.36 -11.35 -7.05
C GLN A 103 -2.68 -11.06 -8.53
N ASP A 104 -3.43 -11.98 -9.16
CA ASP A 104 -4.23 -11.68 -10.35
C ASP A 104 -5.24 -10.57 -9.97
N GLY A 105 -5.17 -9.43 -10.65
CA GLY A 105 -5.85 -8.20 -10.20
C GLY A 105 -4.97 -7.24 -9.40
N ARG A 106 -3.65 -7.22 -9.67
CA ARG A 106 -2.63 -6.27 -9.17
C ARG A 106 -3.17 -4.85 -8.93
N ALA A 107 -3.99 -4.32 -9.84
CA ALA A 107 -4.60 -3.00 -9.71
C ALA A 107 -5.43 -2.84 -8.42
N ARG A 108 -6.27 -3.82 -8.03
CA ARG A 108 -7.11 -3.71 -6.83
C ARG A 108 -6.31 -3.76 -5.53
N HIS A 109 -5.22 -4.53 -5.50
CA HIS A 109 -4.43 -4.71 -4.29
C HIS A 109 -3.36 -3.63 -4.10
N GLN A 110 -2.80 -3.10 -5.19
CA GLN A 110 -2.01 -1.87 -5.13
C GLN A 110 -2.88 -0.70 -4.66
N VAL A 111 -4.12 -0.59 -5.18
CA VAL A 111 -5.11 0.40 -4.71
C VAL A 111 -5.39 0.25 -3.21
N ASN A 112 -5.39 -0.97 -2.65
CA ASN A 112 -5.56 -1.18 -1.21
C ASN A 112 -4.32 -0.77 -0.40
N LEU A 113 -3.11 -1.04 -0.88
CA LEU A 113 -1.89 -0.61 -0.18
C LEU A 113 -1.72 0.90 -0.19
N THR A 114 -2.00 1.56 -1.32
CA THR A 114 -1.95 3.02 -1.39
C THR A 114 -3.01 3.63 -0.47
N GLN A 115 -4.24 3.09 -0.43
CA GLN A 115 -5.29 3.55 0.50
C GLN A 115 -4.91 3.49 1.98
N LEU A 116 -4.02 2.57 2.38
CA LEU A 116 -3.54 2.48 3.75
C LEU A 116 -2.63 3.65 4.12
N ASP A 117 -1.97 4.28 3.14
CA ASP A 117 -0.96 5.30 3.41
C ASP A 117 -0.73 6.27 2.23
N SER A 118 -1.79 6.95 1.79
CA SER A 118 -1.72 7.91 0.69
C SER A 118 -1.04 9.21 1.14
N TRP A 119 0.19 9.44 0.71
CA TRP A 119 0.88 10.71 0.77
C TRP A 119 1.83 10.89 -0.44
N PRO A 120 2.11 12.14 -0.84
CA PRO A 120 1.59 13.38 -0.25
C PRO A 120 0.09 13.60 -0.50
N LEU A 121 -0.56 14.46 0.28
CA LEU A 121 -2.02 14.66 0.25
C LEU A 121 -2.42 16.14 0.37
N TYR A 122 -3.64 16.49 -0.04
CA TYR A 122 -4.23 17.81 0.19
C TYR A 122 -4.87 17.89 1.57
N PRO A 123 -4.26 18.57 2.56
CA PRO A 123 -4.81 18.54 3.92
C PRO A 123 -6.13 19.31 4.03
N GLY A 124 -6.32 20.35 3.22
CA GLY A 124 -7.54 21.15 3.18
C GLY A 124 -8.75 20.42 2.58
N TYR A 125 -8.50 19.33 1.83
CA TYR A 125 -9.56 18.41 1.40
C TYR A 125 -10.12 17.63 2.60
N LEU A 126 -9.28 17.29 3.57
CA LEU A 126 -9.66 16.43 4.69
C LEU A 126 -10.23 17.20 5.87
N ASP A 127 -9.51 18.22 6.33
CA ASP A 127 -9.85 18.99 7.53
C ASP A 127 -9.58 20.49 7.32
N VAL A 128 -10.01 21.28 8.29
CA VAL A 128 -9.84 22.73 8.30
C VAL A 128 -8.38 23.12 8.28
N LEU A 129 -8.07 24.13 7.48
CA LEU A 129 -6.80 24.85 7.51
C LEU A 129 -6.99 26.19 8.23
N PRO A 130 -5.94 26.79 8.82
CA PRO A 130 -6.05 28.07 9.53
C PRO A 130 -6.75 29.18 8.72
N GLN A 131 -6.45 29.27 7.42
CA GLN A 131 -7.08 30.24 6.51
C GLN A 131 -8.43 29.79 5.91
N TRP A 132 -8.85 28.55 6.13
CA TRP A 132 -10.08 27.96 5.56
C TRP A 132 -10.84 27.15 6.63
N PRO A 133 -11.55 27.82 7.56
CA PRO A 133 -12.16 27.17 8.74
C PRO A 133 -13.35 26.27 8.42
N GLU A 134 -13.95 26.42 7.24
CA GLU A 134 -15.10 25.63 6.78
C GLU A 134 -14.70 24.55 5.76
N SER A 135 -13.40 24.41 5.44
CA SER A 135 -12.95 23.45 4.43
C SER A 135 -12.92 22.01 4.94
N GLY A 136 -13.03 21.11 3.97
CA GLY A 136 -12.72 19.70 4.14
C GLY A 136 -13.90 18.83 4.57
N LEU A 137 -13.75 17.52 4.33
CA LEU A 137 -14.78 16.50 4.61
C LEU A 137 -15.27 16.53 6.06
N ILE A 138 -14.38 16.89 7.01
CA ILE A 138 -14.71 16.99 8.44
C ILE A 138 -15.64 18.16 8.75
N SER A 139 -15.54 19.28 8.05
CA SER A 139 -16.39 20.45 8.29
C SER A 139 -17.66 20.45 7.46
N ASP A 140 -17.73 19.69 6.37
CA ASP A 140 -18.91 19.61 5.51
C ASP A 140 -20.11 18.90 6.20
N PRO A 141 -21.17 19.62 6.59
CA PRO A 141 -22.33 19.00 7.23
C PRO A 141 -23.22 18.22 6.26
N SER A 142 -23.09 18.43 4.94
CA SER A 142 -23.86 17.73 3.91
C SER A 142 -23.31 16.32 3.65
N LEU A 143 -22.04 16.09 3.95
CA LEU A 143 -21.41 14.78 3.90
C LEU A 143 -21.67 13.99 5.18
N GLU A 144 -22.45 12.92 5.07
CA GLU A 144 -22.56 11.91 6.11
C GLU A 144 -21.23 11.14 6.23
N LEU A 145 -20.65 11.08 7.42
CA LEU A 145 -19.41 10.32 7.67
C LEU A 145 -19.75 8.84 7.96
N THR A 146 -19.42 7.99 6.99
CA THR A 146 -19.50 6.53 7.06
C THR A 146 -18.25 5.95 6.42
N ARG A 147 -17.92 4.68 6.68
CA ARG A 147 -16.81 4.02 5.96
C ARG A 147 -17.04 4.03 4.45
N GLN A 148 -18.29 3.86 4.01
CA GLN A 148 -18.63 3.88 2.58
C GLN A 148 -18.42 5.27 1.96
N SER A 149 -18.85 6.34 2.61
CA SER A 149 -18.66 7.69 2.09
C SER A 149 -17.17 8.06 2.08
N LEU A 150 -16.41 7.76 3.13
CA LEU A 150 -14.96 8.00 3.16
C LEU A 150 -14.25 7.25 2.02
N ARG A 151 -14.54 5.96 1.80
CA ARG A 151 -13.98 5.20 0.67
C ARG A 151 -14.33 5.78 -0.69
N ARG A 152 -15.54 6.32 -0.87
CA ARG A 152 -15.94 6.98 -2.13
C ARG A 152 -15.23 8.32 -2.34
N GLN A 153 -14.91 9.02 -1.26
CA GLN A 153 -14.19 10.29 -1.29
C GLN A 153 -12.69 10.09 -1.50
N HIS A 154 -12.13 8.94 -1.11
CA HIS A 154 -10.70 8.69 -1.22
C HIS A 154 -10.25 8.69 -2.68
N GLY A 155 -9.44 9.67 -3.07
CA GLY A 155 -8.90 9.76 -4.42
C GLY A 155 -9.98 9.95 -5.50
N ALA A 156 -11.11 10.58 -5.14
CA ALA A 156 -12.29 10.63 -6.01
C ALA A 156 -12.05 11.46 -7.28
N THR A 157 -11.35 12.59 -7.17
CA THR A 157 -10.99 13.42 -8.33
C THR A 157 -9.50 13.61 -8.51
N ASP A 158 -8.73 13.52 -7.43
CA ASP A 158 -7.27 13.51 -7.46
C ASP A 158 -6.72 12.49 -6.45
N PRO A 159 -5.70 11.67 -6.77
CA PRO A 159 -5.08 10.73 -5.81
C PRO A 159 -4.62 11.36 -4.49
N ALA A 160 -4.27 12.64 -4.48
CA ALA A 160 -3.88 13.39 -3.28
C ALA A 160 -5.08 13.82 -2.42
N GLU A 161 -6.33 13.66 -2.87
CA GLU A 161 -7.55 13.79 -2.07
C GLU A 161 -7.74 12.57 -1.15
N ALA A 162 -6.77 12.36 -0.25
CA ALA A 162 -6.75 11.24 0.66
C ALA A 162 -7.73 11.47 1.83
N SER A 163 -8.79 10.67 1.88
CA SER A 163 -9.77 10.65 2.97
C SER A 163 -9.58 9.49 3.96
N LEU A 164 -8.60 8.62 3.73
CA LEU A 164 -8.34 7.39 4.48
C LEU A 164 -6.82 7.17 4.55
N GLY A 165 -6.41 6.23 5.41
CA GLY A 165 -5.01 5.88 5.58
C GLY A 165 -4.34 6.57 6.77
N PHE A 166 -3.12 6.13 7.10
CA PHE A 166 -2.35 6.64 8.22
C PHE A 166 -2.03 8.13 8.07
N ALA A 167 -1.61 8.58 6.90
CA ALA A 167 -1.32 9.99 6.64
C ALA A 167 -2.55 10.90 6.86
N ALA A 168 -3.72 10.50 6.37
CA ALA A 168 -4.97 11.22 6.59
C ALA A 168 -5.33 11.29 8.09
N MET A 169 -5.23 10.16 8.82
CA MET A 169 -5.44 10.14 10.27
C MET A 169 -4.43 11.01 11.03
N ALA A 170 -3.17 11.06 10.58
CA ALA A 170 -2.15 11.92 11.16
C ALA A 170 -2.50 13.40 11.00
N VAL A 171 -2.99 13.83 9.83
CA VAL A 171 -3.47 15.20 9.61
C VAL A 171 -4.66 15.54 10.50
N VAL A 172 -5.61 14.62 10.68
CA VAL A 172 -6.78 14.92 11.53
C VAL A 172 -6.39 14.98 13.01
N LEU A 173 -5.46 14.16 13.46
CA LEU A 173 -5.06 14.10 14.88
C LEU A 173 -4.02 15.17 15.26
N ASN A 174 -3.08 15.45 14.35
CA ASN A 174 -1.96 16.36 14.59
C ASN A 174 -2.12 17.70 13.84
N GLY A 175 -2.85 17.75 12.74
CA GLY A 175 -2.95 18.97 11.92
C GLY A 175 -1.75 19.14 10.99
N THR A 176 -1.65 20.34 10.44
CA THR A 176 -0.64 20.73 9.45
C THR A 176 0.25 21.88 9.91
N ALA A 177 0.00 22.39 11.11
CA ALA A 177 0.73 23.51 11.69
C ALA A 177 1.97 23.01 12.44
N GLU A 178 2.86 23.93 12.81
CA GLU A 178 4.06 23.64 13.62
C GLU A 178 3.72 22.96 14.96
N ALA A 179 2.52 23.19 15.49
CA ALA A 179 2.03 22.56 16.71
C ALA A 179 0.89 21.57 16.42
N PRO A 180 0.86 20.41 17.09
CA PRO A 180 -0.25 19.48 17.00
C PRO A 180 -1.59 20.13 17.40
N LYS A 181 -2.70 19.75 16.77
CA LYS A 181 -4.05 20.26 17.10
C LYS A 181 -4.31 20.25 18.60
N ALA A 182 -4.71 21.39 19.17
CA ALA A 182 -5.02 21.48 20.59
C ALA A 182 -6.22 20.61 20.97
N LEU A 183 -6.33 20.27 22.27
CA LEU A 183 -7.42 19.48 22.84
C LEU A 183 -8.82 20.00 22.44
N ASP A 184 -9.01 21.32 22.43
CA ASP A 184 -10.28 21.96 22.06
C ASP A 184 -10.72 21.63 20.62
N SER A 185 -9.79 21.21 19.75
CA SER A 185 -10.12 20.73 18.39
C SER A 185 -10.96 19.44 18.40
N PHE A 186 -11.02 18.76 19.54
CA PHE A 186 -11.67 17.48 19.75
C PHE A 186 -12.68 17.49 20.88
N ILE A 187 -12.88 18.61 21.59
CA ILE A 187 -13.90 18.74 22.65
C ILE A 187 -15.14 19.42 22.07
N GLY A 188 -16.29 18.75 22.16
CA GLY A 188 -17.58 19.27 21.68
C GLY A 188 -18.49 18.15 21.18
N GLN A 189 -19.80 18.32 21.34
CA GLN A 189 -20.79 17.30 20.98
C GLN A 189 -21.33 17.44 19.54
N LYS A 190 -20.97 18.53 18.84
CA LYS A 190 -21.41 18.83 17.48
C LYS A 190 -20.28 19.46 16.67
N GLY A 191 -20.50 19.62 15.36
CA GLY A 191 -19.57 20.28 14.45
C GLY A 191 -18.27 19.52 14.28
N ALA A 192 -17.22 20.25 13.88
CA ALA A 192 -15.91 19.67 13.57
C ALA A 192 -15.32 18.82 14.72
N PRO A 193 -15.37 19.21 16.01
CA PRO A 193 -14.81 18.37 17.08
C PRO A 193 -15.44 16.98 17.16
N ALA A 194 -16.77 16.88 17.10
CA ALA A 194 -17.47 15.60 17.10
C ALA A 194 -17.20 14.80 15.82
N ARG A 195 -17.19 15.47 14.67
CA ARG A 195 -16.91 14.85 13.37
C ARG A 195 -15.47 14.33 13.25
N ARG A 196 -14.47 14.99 13.85
CA ARG A 196 -13.09 14.47 13.95
C ARG A 196 -13.02 13.15 14.71
N ARG A 197 -13.68 13.05 15.86
CA ARG A 197 -13.72 11.80 16.64
C ARG A 197 -14.40 10.68 15.86
N GLN A 198 -15.54 10.99 15.23
CA GLN A 198 -16.24 10.04 14.34
C GLN A 198 -15.37 9.61 13.16
N TYR A 199 -14.70 10.54 12.49
CA TYR A 199 -13.76 10.26 11.40
C TYR A 199 -12.65 9.34 11.85
N LEU A 200 -11.96 9.67 12.96
CA LEU A 200 -10.83 8.88 13.46
C LEU A 200 -11.25 7.43 13.68
N LYS A 201 -12.42 7.21 14.32
CA LYS A 201 -13.01 5.89 14.51
C LYS A 201 -13.22 5.15 13.18
N LEU A 202 -13.92 5.76 12.23
CA LEU A 202 -14.24 5.15 10.94
C LEU A 202 -13.00 4.85 10.10
N ALA A 203 -12.03 5.77 10.07
CA ALA A 203 -10.78 5.62 9.34
C ALA A 203 -9.92 4.49 9.95
N GLY A 204 -9.85 4.39 11.27
CA GLY A 204 -9.16 3.27 11.93
C GLY A 204 -9.84 1.92 11.71
N GLU A 205 -11.18 1.86 11.75
CA GLU A 205 -11.93 0.65 11.37
C GLU A 205 -11.66 0.25 9.91
N GLN A 206 -11.55 1.23 9.01
CA GLN A 206 -11.28 0.99 7.60
C GLN A 206 -9.83 0.51 7.36
N LEU A 207 -8.84 1.10 8.03
CA LEU A 207 -7.44 0.64 8.02
C LEU A 207 -7.31 -0.84 8.41
N VAL A 208 -8.02 -1.28 9.46
CA VAL A 208 -8.02 -2.69 9.87
C VAL A 208 -8.62 -3.57 8.77
N ALA A 209 -9.74 -3.16 8.17
CA ALA A 209 -10.39 -3.91 7.10
C ALA A 209 -9.50 -4.01 5.85
N ASP A 210 -8.81 -2.93 5.47
CA ASP A 210 -7.92 -2.92 4.31
C ASP A 210 -6.66 -3.74 4.54
N HIS A 211 -6.09 -3.69 5.76
CA HIS A 211 -4.98 -4.57 6.12
C HIS A 211 -5.36 -6.06 6.05
N GLN A 212 -6.55 -6.43 6.55
CA GLN A 212 -7.05 -7.81 6.47
C GLN A 212 -7.16 -8.32 5.03
N GLN A 213 -7.47 -7.45 4.06
CA GLN A 213 -7.48 -7.83 2.64
C GLN A 213 -6.08 -8.11 2.09
N LEU A 214 -5.03 -7.54 2.70
CA LEU A 214 -3.64 -7.81 2.36
C LEU A 214 -3.05 -9.00 3.15
N SER A 215 -3.58 -9.32 4.33
CA SER A 215 -3.20 -10.46 5.18
C SER A 215 -3.67 -11.81 4.62
N LEU A 216 -3.25 -12.14 3.40
CA LEU A 216 -3.51 -13.46 2.81
C LEU A 216 -2.42 -14.44 3.23
N ASN A 217 -2.84 -15.62 3.71
CA ASN A 217 -1.92 -16.72 4.00
C ASN A 217 -1.58 -17.48 2.72
N ARG A 218 -0.75 -16.88 1.87
CA ARG A 218 -0.19 -17.51 0.66
C ARG A 218 1.34 -17.50 0.74
N PRO A 219 2.02 -18.50 0.15
CA PRO A 219 3.46 -18.43 -0.05
C PRO A 219 3.83 -17.17 -0.85
N LEU A 220 4.97 -16.55 -0.53
CA LEU A 220 5.54 -15.54 -1.40
C LEU A 220 6.33 -16.23 -2.52
N ASN A 221 6.64 -15.49 -3.57
CA ASN A 221 7.55 -15.93 -4.62
C ASN A 221 8.48 -14.78 -4.99
N GLN A 222 9.48 -15.08 -5.83
CA GLN A 222 10.51 -14.12 -6.19
C GLN A 222 9.96 -12.85 -6.87
N LEU A 223 8.93 -12.98 -7.72
CA LEU A 223 8.33 -11.84 -8.40
C LEU A 223 7.57 -10.94 -7.42
N ALA A 224 6.89 -11.54 -6.43
CA ALA A 224 6.19 -10.80 -5.40
C ALA A 224 7.16 -9.99 -4.54
N LEU A 225 8.28 -10.56 -4.11
CA LEU A 225 9.30 -9.85 -3.32
C LEU A 225 9.99 -8.73 -4.12
N GLN A 226 10.36 -8.99 -5.38
CA GLN A 226 10.96 -7.97 -6.25
C GLN A 226 9.99 -6.80 -6.52
N CYS A 227 8.73 -7.11 -6.83
CA CYS A 227 7.68 -6.10 -7.00
C CYS A 227 7.42 -5.34 -5.69
N GLY A 228 7.39 -6.04 -4.56
CA GLY A 228 7.23 -5.42 -3.24
C GLY A 228 8.36 -4.46 -2.92
N LEU A 229 9.61 -4.85 -3.18
CA LEU A 229 10.78 -4.00 -2.98
C LEU A 229 10.78 -2.77 -3.92
N THR A 230 10.31 -2.94 -5.15
CA THR A 230 10.08 -1.82 -6.08
C THR A 230 9.01 -0.87 -5.54
N GLY A 231 7.94 -1.42 -4.97
CA GLY A 231 6.89 -0.65 -4.30
C GLY A 231 7.40 0.12 -3.08
N VAL A 232 8.28 -0.47 -2.27
CA VAL A 232 8.94 0.21 -1.14
C VAL A 232 9.74 1.42 -1.63
N LEU A 233 10.53 1.26 -2.69
CA LEU A 233 11.31 2.35 -3.27
C LEU A 233 10.41 3.45 -3.84
N ALA A 234 9.33 3.08 -4.55
CA ALA A 234 8.36 4.04 -5.08
C ALA A 234 7.66 4.81 -3.95
N HIS A 235 7.37 4.16 -2.82
CA HIS A 235 6.81 4.80 -1.63
C HIS A 235 7.81 5.72 -0.93
N TRP A 236 9.09 5.35 -0.90
CA TRP A 236 10.15 6.16 -0.30
C TRP A 236 10.54 7.40 -1.13
N GLN A 237 10.51 7.31 -2.47
CA GLN A 237 11.04 8.33 -3.37
C GLN A 237 10.44 9.74 -3.22
N PRO A 238 9.14 9.93 -2.95
CA PRO A 238 8.60 11.26 -2.66
C PRO A 238 9.28 11.94 -1.46
N LEU A 239 9.71 11.18 -0.44
CA LEU A 239 10.44 11.73 0.71
C LEU A 239 11.82 12.27 0.33
N SER A 240 12.48 11.67 -0.68
CA SER A 240 13.78 12.15 -1.13
C SER A 240 13.69 13.41 -2.00
N ASN A 241 12.50 13.70 -2.53
CA ASN A 241 12.25 14.76 -3.52
C ASN A 241 11.27 15.83 -2.98
N SER A 242 11.13 15.96 -1.66
CA SER A 242 10.03 16.68 -1.01
C SER A 242 9.92 18.19 -1.29
N THR A 243 10.92 18.79 -1.95
CA THR A 243 10.91 20.22 -2.31
C THR A 243 9.86 20.55 -3.36
N ASP A 244 9.59 19.65 -4.31
CA ASP A 244 8.69 19.93 -5.45
C ASP A 244 7.20 19.81 -5.07
N GLU A 245 6.89 18.98 -4.07
CA GLU A 245 5.50 18.71 -3.66
C GLU A 245 4.90 19.85 -2.83
N GLN A 246 5.73 20.51 -2.01
CA GLN A 246 5.31 21.61 -1.15
C GLN A 246 4.84 22.83 -1.98
N GLU A 247 5.44 23.07 -3.15
CA GLU A 247 5.01 24.13 -4.07
C GLU A 247 3.61 23.87 -4.67
N SER A 248 3.16 22.62 -4.70
CA SER A 248 1.85 22.21 -5.24
C SER A 248 0.73 22.22 -4.19
N GLY A 249 0.99 22.67 -2.96
CA GLY A 249 0.03 22.65 -1.86
C GLY A 249 -0.21 21.25 -1.26
N LEU A 250 0.63 20.29 -1.64
CA LEU A 250 0.62 18.93 -1.13
C LEU A 250 1.41 18.84 0.18
N LEU A 251 0.95 17.98 1.08
CA LEU A 251 1.55 17.76 2.39
C LEU A 251 1.97 16.29 2.56
N ILE A 252 3.22 16.08 2.95
CA ILE A 252 3.62 14.85 3.64
C ILE A 252 3.51 15.12 5.15
N PRO A 253 2.61 14.46 5.89
CA PRO A 253 2.48 14.72 7.32
C PRO A 253 3.78 14.39 8.05
N GLU A 254 4.17 15.17 9.06
CA GLU A 254 5.43 15.00 9.80
C GLU A 254 5.60 13.58 10.33
N LEU A 255 4.55 12.98 10.90
CA LEU A 255 4.57 11.60 11.38
C LEU A 255 4.86 10.60 10.24
N SER A 256 4.33 10.86 9.04
CA SER A 256 4.54 10.01 7.86
C SER A 256 6.00 10.13 7.39
N ALA A 257 6.52 11.35 7.28
CA ALA A 257 7.92 11.58 6.91
C ALA A 257 8.88 10.96 7.93
N ALA A 258 8.65 11.20 9.22
CA ALA A 258 9.50 10.71 10.31
C ALA A 258 9.58 9.18 10.33
N LEU A 259 8.44 8.49 10.26
CA LEU A 259 8.42 7.03 10.31
C LEU A 259 8.95 6.41 9.01
N ASN A 260 8.51 6.88 7.84
CA ASN A 260 8.88 6.26 6.57
C ASN A 260 10.35 6.50 6.18
N SER A 261 10.96 7.62 6.57
CA SER A 261 12.37 7.92 6.27
C SER A 261 13.34 6.86 6.79
N THR A 262 12.99 6.19 7.89
CA THR A 262 13.85 5.19 8.56
C THR A 262 13.25 3.78 8.49
N ASN A 263 11.95 3.62 8.78
CA ASN A 263 11.37 2.30 8.98
C ASN A 263 11.25 1.48 7.70
N LEU A 264 11.12 2.13 6.54
CA LEU A 264 11.03 1.41 5.26
C LEU A 264 12.31 0.62 4.98
N LEU A 265 13.47 1.28 5.11
CA LEU A 265 14.75 0.61 4.89
C LEU A 265 15.05 -0.38 6.02
N ALA A 266 14.81 -0.01 7.27
CA ALA A 266 14.99 -0.91 8.41
C ALA A 266 14.12 -2.17 8.27
N GLY A 267 12.90 -2.06 7.75
CA GLY A 267 12.01 -3.19 7.48
C GLY A 267 12.54 -4.13 6.40
N VAL A 268 13.23 -3.60 5.38
CA VAL A 268 13.94 -4.41 4.38
C VAL A 268 15.17 -5.09 4.99
N GLN A 269 15.97 -4.36 5.77
CA GLN A 269 17.18 -4.87 6.44
C GLN A 269 16.89 -5.96 7.46
N THR A 270 15.75 -5.85 8.15
CA THR A 270 15.31 -6.79 9.18
C THR A 270 14.33 -7.84 8.67
N MET A 271 14.26 -8.05 7.34
CA MET A 271 13.45 -9.11 6.77
C MET A 271 13.86 -10.49 7.32
N ASP A 272 12.92 -11.42 7.29
CA ASP A 272 13.12 -12.75 7.85
C ASP A 272 14.32 -13.48 7.21
N PRO A 273 15.30 -13.99 8.00
CA PRO A 273 16.54 -14.54 7.46
C PRO A 273 16.34 -15.75 6.55
N ASP A 274 15.39 -16.64 6.86
CA ASP A 274 15.11 -17.82 6.04
C ASP A 274 14.47 -17.41 4.71
N THR A 275 13.57 -16.42 4.77
CA THR A 275 12.99 -15.79 3.56
C THR A 275 14.09 -15.18 2.69
N LEU A 276 15.01 -14.41 3.29
CA LEU A 276 16.12 -13.77 2.56
C LEU A 276 17.07 -14.79 1.95
N ALA A 277 17.50 -15.80 2.72
CA ALA A 277 18.39 -16.84 2.23
C ALA A 277 17.78 -17.59 1.04
N ARG A 278 16.48 -17.89 1.09
CA ARG A 278 15.79 -18.52 -0.03
C ARG A 278 15.64 -17.58 -1.23
N TRP A 279 15.35 -16.31 -1.00
CA TRP A 279 15.26 -15.33 -2.08
C TRP A 279 16.60 -15.16 -2.79
N ASP A 280 17.71 -15.09 -2.05
CA ASP A 280 19.06 -14.96 -2.61
C ASP A 280 19.48 -16.18 -3.42
N GLN A 281 19.09 -17.39 -3.03
CA GLN A 281 19.29 -18.59 -3.87
C GLN A 281 18.60 -18.47 -5.25
N ILE A 282 17.46 -17.77 -5.34
CA ILE A 282 16.68 -17.61 -6.57
C ILE A 282 17.14 -16.38 -7.36
N ASN A 283 17.48 -15.29 -6.67
CA ASN A 283 18.01 -14.06 -7.24
C ASN A 283 19.28 -13.63 -6.48
N PRO A 284 20.44 -14.16 -6.87
CA PRO A 284 21.70 -13.92 -6.17
C PRO A 284 22.05 -12.44 -6.03
N GLY A 285 22.68 -12.10 -4.90
CA GLY A 285 23.20 -10.77 -4.60
C GLY A 285 22.24 -9.86 -3.83
N ILE A 286 20.99 -10.29 -3.59
CA ILE A 286 20.05 -9.51 -2.77
C ILE A 286 20.49 -9.49 -1.31
N ALA A 287 21.01 -10.60 -0.78
CA ALA A 287 21.48 -10.66 0.59
C ALA A 287 22.65 -9.68 0.81
N ASP A 288 23.59 -9.64 -0.13
CA ASP A 288 24.70 -8.69 -0.11
C ASP A 288 24.20 -7.25 -0.28
N ALA A 289 23.26 -6.98 -1.19
CA ALA A 289 22.70 -5.65 -1.38
C ALA A 289 22.01 -5.12 -0.11
N ILE A 290 21.20 -5.96 0.56
CA ILE A 290 20.55 -5.60 1.82
C ILE A 290 21.60 -5.36 2.91
N LYS A 291 22.62 -6.22 3.03
CA LYS A 291 23.69 -6.01 4.02
C LYS A 291 24.44 -4.70 3.81
N HIS A 292 24.85 -4.39 2.57
CA HIS A 292 25.54 -3.14 2.28
C HIS A 292 24.64 -1.90 2.45
N SER A 293 23.31 -2.07 2.43
CA SER A 293 22.37 -0.97 2.68
C SER A 293 22.43 -0.41 4.09
N GLU A 294 22.94 -1.19 5.06
CA GLU A 294 23.15 -0.74 6.45
C GLU A 294 24.07 0.47 6.53
N GLU A 295 25.07 0.53 5.63
CA GLU A 295 26.03 1.63 5.55
C GLU A 295 25.70 2.62 4.43
N LYS A 296 25.16 2.13 3.30
CA LYS A 296 25.03 2.91 2.05
C LYS A 296 23.60 3.34 1.74
N GLY A 297 22.65 3.09 2.64
CA GLY A 297 21.24 3.38 2.41
C GLY A 297 20.68 2.58 1.23
N TRP A 298 19.76 3.19 0.46
CA TRP A 298 19.08 2.52 -0.65
C TRP A 298 19.95 2.17 -1.87
N ALA A 299 21.14 2.76 -2.01
CA ALA A 299 21.93 2.67 -3.24
C ALA A 299 22.30 1.23 -3.66
N PRO A 300 22.75 0.32 -2.77
CA PRO A 300 23.05 -1.06 -3.15
C PRO A 300 21.81 -1.84 -3.60
N ILE A 301 20.65 -1.57 -2.97
CA ILE A 301 19.37 -2.21 -3.31
C ILE A 301 18.90 -1.75 -4.69
N GLN A 302 18.98 -0.44 -4.97
CA GLN A 302 18.66 0.12 -6.28
C GLN A 302 19.56 -0.43 -7.39
N ALA A 303 20.88 -0.52 -7.13
CA ALA A 303 21.84 -1.12 -8.04
C ALA A 303 21.50 -2.59 -8.33
N TRP A 304 21.22 -3.39 -7.30
CA TRP A 304 20.81 -4.78 -7.49
C TRP A 304 19.52 -4.89 -8.32
N LEU A 305 18.49 -4.08 -8.02
CA LEU A 305 17.24 -4.07 -8.78
C LEU A 305 17.41 -3.78 -10.27
N SER A 306 18.42 -2.97 -10.64
CA SER A 306 18.73 -2.70 -12.06
C SER A 306 19.39 -3.88 -12.80
N THR A 307 19.93 -4.86 -12.07
CA THR A 307 20.59 -6.03 -12.65
C THR A 307 19.64 -7.23 -12.81
N VAL A 308 18.56 -7.26 -12.01
CA VAL A 308 17.54 -8.31 -12.11
C VAL A 308 16.49 -7.96 -13.16
N SER A 309 16.30 -8.84 -14.15
CA SER A 309 15.30 -8.64 -15.19
C SER A 309 13.89 -8.90 -14.66
N PHE A 310 13.00 -7.91 -14.73
CA PHE A 310 11.56 -8.16 -14.66
C PHE A 310 11.16 -8.89 -15.95
N THR A 311 10.93 -10.20 -15.89
CA THR A 311 10.37 -10.94 -17.04
C THR A 311 8.92 -10.56 -17.37
N ARG A 312 8.41 -9.45 -16.81
CA ARG A 312 7.13 -8.82 -17.19
C ARG A 312 7.20 -7.31 -16.97
N PRO A 313 6.81 -6.47 -17.94
CA PRO A 313 6.83 -5.01 -17.77
C PRO A 313 6.00 -4.58 -16.56
N LEU A 314 6.56 -3.67 -15.75
CA LEU A 314 5.80 -2.88 -14.78
C LEU A 314 4.76 -2.03 -15.54
N PRO A 315 3.51 -1.92 -15.06
CA PRO A 315 2.54 -1.04 -15.69
C PRO A 315 3.02 0.40 -15.57
N ASP A 316 3.05 1.08 -16.71
CA ASP A 316 3.34 2.50 -16.84
C ASP A 316 2.30 3.31 -16.05
N THR A 317 2.70 3.84 -14.89
CA THR A 317 1.86 4.67 -14.03
C THR A 317 1.57 6.05 -14.64
N SER A 318 2.19 6.39 -15.77
CA SER A 318 1.93 7.66 -16.47
C SER A 318 0.58 7.70 -17.20
N LYS A 319 -0.07 6.55 -17.42
CA LYS A 319 -1.34 6.48 -18.18
C LYS A 319 -2.61 6.81 -17.40
N SER A 320 -2.53 7.11 -16.10
CA SER A 320 -3.70 7.61 -15.35
C SER A 320 -3.90 9.12 -15.44
N ARG A 321 -3.05 9.86 -16.17
CA ARG A 321 -3.15 11.33 -16.33
C ARG A 321 -4.07 11.78 -17.46
N SER A 322 -4.85 10.89 -18.08
CA SER A 322 -5.79 11.27 -19.13
C SER A 322 -7.04 10.40 -19.11
N SER A 323 -8.02 10.78 -18.29
CA SER A 323 -9.47 10.64 -18.54
C SER A 323 -10.23 11.54 -17.58
#